data_AF-A0A9W6YWQ1-F1
#
_entry.id   AF-A0A9W6YWQ1-F1
#
_cell.length_a   1.000
_cell.length_b   1.000
_cell.length_c   1.000
_cell.angle_alpha   90.00
_cell.angle_beta   90.00
_cell.angle_gamma   90.00
#
_symmetry.space_group_name_H-M   'P 1'
#
loop_
_entity.id
_entity.type
_entity.pdbx_description
1 polymer ?
#
loop_
_entity_poly.entity_id
_entity_poly.type
_entity_poly.pdbx_seq_one_letter_code
_entity_poly.pdbx_strand_id
1 'polypeptide(L)'
;MVKVTVLGAAGGIGQPLSLLLRLNSKVTELSLYDIVNAHGITADLSHVPNSNQTLKGYEPLKDRQDVSQLQRSLTDSDVVIIPAGIPRKPGMTRDDLFKVNGSIVRVGCL
;
A
#
# COMPACT_ATOMS: atom_id res chain seq x y z
N MET A 1 -16.79 2.56 11.35
CA MET A 1 -16.04 1.67 10.43
C MET A 1 -14.70 2.33 10.20
N VAL A 2 -13.61 1.56 10.18
CA VAL A 2 -12.25 2.09 10.00
C VAL A 2 -11.69 1.55 8.70
N LYS A 3 -11.41 2.44 7.76
CA LYS A 3 -10.70 2.15 6.52
C LYS A 3 -9.21 2.43 6.68
N VAL A 4 -8.40 1.42 6.36
CA VAL A 4 -6.94 1.54 6.33
C VAL A 4 -6.44 1.32 4.90
N THR A 5 -5.62 2.24 4.41
CA THR A 5 -4.93 2.10 3.12
C THR A 5 -3.43 1.92 3.32
N VAL A 6 -2.87 0.90 2.69
CA VAL A 6 -1.42 0.63 2.68
C VAL A 6 -0.85 0.98 1.32
N LEU A 7 0.06 1.95 1.25
CA LEU A 7 0.78 2.32 0.04
C LEU A 7 2.16 1.65 0.01
N GLY A 8 2.42 0.80 -0.97
CA GLY A 8 3.61 -0.06 -1.01
C GLY A 8 3.33 -1.46 -0.44
N ALA A 9 2.11 -1.97 -0.63
CA ALA A 9 1.63 -3.21 -0.04
C ALA A 9 2.38 -4.47 -0.54
N ALA A 10 3.02 -4.43 -1.71
CA ALA A 10 3.80 -5.55 -2.23
C ALA A 10 5.28 -5.50 -1.81
N GLY A 11 5.71 -4.45 -1.10
CA GLY A 11 7.05 -4.34 -0.55
C GLY A 11 7.32 -5.29 0.63
N GLY A 12 8.60 -5.48 0.98
CA GLY A 12 9.01 -6.39 2.06
C GLY A 12 8.43 -6.05 3.44
N ILE A 13 8.10 -4.77 3.69
CA ILE A 13 7.37 -4.34 4.89
C ILE A 13 5.85 -4.38 4.65
N GLY A 14 5.40 -3.99 3.46
CA GLY A 14 3.98 -3.88 3.12
C GLY A 14 3.24 -5.21 3.22
N GLN A 15 3.84 -6.31 2.76
CA GLN A 15 3.20 -7.63 2.79
C GLN A 15 2.89 -8.11 4.22
N PRO A 16 3.87 -8.23 5.14
CA PRO A 16 3.59 -8.67 6.51
C PRO A 16 2.71 -7.67 7.27
N LEU A 17 2.85 -6.36 7.02
CA LEU A 17 1.97 -5.35 7.60
C LEU A 17 0.51 -5.56 7.16
N SER A 18 0.28 -5.82 5.87
CA SER A 18 -1.06 -6.06 5.32
C SER A 18 -1.70 -7.33 5.90
N LEU A 19 -0.91 -8.37 6.15
CA LEU A 19 -1.36 -9.56 6.87
C LEU A 19 -1.79 -9.24 8.30
N LEU A 20 -0.99 -8.47 9.05
CA LEU A 20 -1.34 -8.07 10.41
C LEU A 20 -2.61 -7.21 10.46
N LEU A 21 -2.80 -6.33 9.48
CA LEU A 21 -4.03 -5.52 9.35
C LEU A 21 -5.25 -6.37 8.96
N ARG A 22 -5.05 -7.40 8.13
CA ARG A 22 -6.10 -8.37 7.79
C ARG A 22 -6.63 -9.11 9.01
N LEU A 23 -5.78 -9.35 10.01
CA LEU A 23 -6.13 -9.98 11.28
C LEU A 23 -6.70 -9.01 12.34
N ASN A 24 -6.65 -7.70 12.08
CA ASN A 24 -7.08 -6.70 13.05
C ASN A 24 -8.60 -6.46 12.97
N SER A 25 -9.32 -6.83 14.03
CA SER A 25 -10.79 -6.67 14.12
C SER A 25 -11.28 -5.22 14.12
N LYS A 26 -10.40 -4.25 14.36
CA LYS A 26 -10.75 -2.82 14.31
C LYS A 26 -10.77 -2.28 12.87
N VAL A 27 -10.14 -2.96 11.92
CA VAL A 27 -10.09 -2.56 10.52
C VAL A 27 -11.26 -3.22 9.78
N THR A 28 -12.19 -2.43 9.27
CA THR A 28 -13.38 -2.92 8.55
C THR A 28 -13.24 -2.81 7.04
N GLU A 29 -12.32 -1.97 6.55
CA GLU A 29 -11.93 -1.92 5.14
C GLU A 29 -10.42 -1.84 5.02
N LEU A 30 -9.82 -2.73 4.24
CA LEU A 30 -8.40 -2.75 3.95
C LEU A 30 -8.17 -2.54 2.45
N SER A 31 -7.54 -1.42 2.10
CA SER A 31 -7.15 -1.10 0.73
C SER A 31 -5.64 -1.23 0.57
N LEU A 32 -5.23 -2.05 -0.40
CA LEU A 32 -3.82 -2.31 -0.68
C LEU A 32 -3.47 -1.68 -2.01
N TYR A 33 -2.51 -0.76 -2.01
CA TYR A 33 -1.98 -0.16 -3.23
C TYR A 33 -0.50 -0.47 -3.38
N ASP A 34 -0.12 -0.83 -4.59
CA ASP A 34 1.26 -0.88 -5.03
C ASP A 34 1.33 -0.61 -6.53
N ILE A 35 2.50 -0.20 -7.03
CA ILE A 35 2.71 -0.03 -8.47
C ILE A 35 2.85 -1.38 -9.19
N VAL A 36 3.04 -2.47 -8.45
CA VAL A 36 3.11 -3.84 -8.94
C VAL A 36 2.54 -4.84 -7.91
N ASN A 37 1.89 -5.89 -8.38
CA ASN A 37 1.50 -7.09 -7.61
C ASN A 37 0.51 -6.90 -6.45
N ALA A 38 -0.07 -5.71 -6.23
CA ALA A 38 -1.09 -5.50 -5.21
C ALA A 38 -2.29 -6.46 -5.33
N HIS A 39 -2.74 -6.80 -6.54
CA HIS A 39 -3.81 -7.78 -6.78
C HIS A 39 -3.41 -9.19 -6.34
N GLY A 40 -2.16 -9.60 -6.56
CA GLY A 40 -1.64 -10.88 -6.11
C GLY A 40 -1.63 -10.98 -4.58
N ILE A 41 -1.12 -9.94 -3.91
CA ILE A 41 -1.13 -9.87 -2.44
C ILE A 41 -2.57 -9.84 -1.89
N THR A 42 -3.46 -9.12 -2.57
CA THR A 42 -4.89 -9.07 -2.20
C THR A 42 -5.54 -10.44 -2.32
N ALA A 43 -5.25 -11.18 -3.39
CA ALA A 43 -5.78 -12.53 -3.59
C ALA A 43 -5.29 -13.49 -2.50
N ASP A 44 -4.00 -13.45 -2.15
CA ASP A 44 -3.43 -14.25 -1.07
C ASP A 44 -4.10 -13.95 0.29
N LEU A 45 -4.19 -12.67 0.65
CA LEU A 45 -4.82 -12.23 1.90
C LEU A 45 -6.34 -12.48 1.96
N SER A 46 -7.00 -12.63 0.81
CA SER A 46 -8.43 -12.96 0.76
C SER A 46 -8.75 -14.32 1.36
N HIS A 47 -7.77 -15.25 1.37
CA HIS A 47 -7.92 -16.58 1.98
C HIS A 47 -7.84 -16.54 3.51
N VAL A 48 -7.35 -15.45 4.10
CA VAL A 48 -7.29 -15.27 5.55
C VAL A 48 -8.71 -14.93 6.06
N PRO A 49 -9.30 -15.75 6.96
CA PRO A 49 -10.67 -15.55 7.40
C PRO A 49 -10.84 -14.25 8.20
N ASN A 50 -11.61 -13.31 7.64
CA ASN A 50 -12.13 -12.15 8.36
C ASN A 50 -13.35 -11.62 7.59
N SER A 51 -14.55 -12.07 8.00
CA SER A 51 -15.82 -11.76 7.34
C SER A 51 -16.32 -10.34 7.61
N ASN A 52 -15.80 -9.68 8.65
CA ASN A 52 -16.20 -8.33 9.05
C ASN A 52 -15.36 -7.24 8.39
N GLN A 53 -14.45 -7.63 7.50
CA GLN A 53 -13.54 -6.71 6.81
C GLN A 53 -13.58 -6.93 5.30
N THR A 54 -13.79 -5.85 4.55
CA THR A 54 -13.61 -5.85 3.10
C THR A 54 -12.14 -5.65 2.73
N LEU A 55 -11.70 -6.27 1.64
CA LEU A 55 -10.32 -6.21 1.17
C LEU A 55 -10.32 -5.89 -0.33
N LYS A 56 -9.54 -4.89 -0.75
CA LYS A 56 -9.38 -4.51 -2.15
C LYS A 56 -7.94 -4.17 -2.49
N GLY A 57 -7.50 -4.63 -3.66
CA GLY A 57 -6.19 -4.34 -4.25
C GLY A 57 -6.30 -3.32 -5.37
N TYR A 58 -5.31 -2.45 -5.47
CA TYR A 58 -5.24 -1.35 -6.43
C TYR A 58 -3.84 -1.30 -7.05
N GLU A 59 -3.77 -1.30 -8.38
CA GLU A 59 -2.54 -1.11 -9.16
C GLU A 59 -2.83 -0.15 -10.32
N PRO A 60 -1.84 0.59 -10.86
CA PRO A 60 -2.05 1.42 -12.03
C PRO A 60 -2.60 0.63 -13.22
N LEU A 61 -3.58 1.17 -13.95
CA LEU A 61 -4.25 0.44 -15.05
C LEU A 61 -3.52 0.61 -16.39
N LYS A 62 -2.70 1.64 -16.54
CA LYS A 62 -1.99 1.97 -17.78
C LYS A 62 -0.48 1.89 -17.59
N ASP A 63 0.06 2.83 -16.84
CA ASP A 63 1.47 2.98 -16.57
C ASP A 63 1.68 3.48 -15.14
N ARG A 64 2.93 3.57 -14.69
CA ARG A 64 3.27 3.94 -13.30
C ARG A 64 2.89 5.37 -12.92
N GLN A 65 2.56 6.23 -13.89
CA GLN A 65 2.09 7.60 -13.66
C GLN A 65 0.56 7.68 -13.54
N ASP A 66 -0.17 6.59 -13.82
CA ASP A 66 -1.61 6.52 -13.61
C ASP A 66 -1.94 6.45 -12.11
N VAL A 67 -2.30 7.61 -11.56
CA VAL A 67 -2.70 7.77 -10.16
C VAL A 67 -4.19 7.50 -9.90
N SER A 68 -4.98 7.10 -10.91
CA SER A 68 -6.43 6.93 -10.73
C SER A 68 -6.77 5.85 -9.70
N GLN A 69 -6.02 4.75 -9.68
CA GLN A 69 -6.21 3.70 -8.69
C GLN A 69 -5.62 4.06 -7.33
N LEU A 70 -4.57 4.89 -7.28
CA LEU A 70 -4.06 5.46 -6.04
C LEU A 70 -5.15 6.30 -5.37
N GLN A 71 -5.76 7.25 -6.10
CA GLN A 71 -6.85 8.09 -5.61
C GLN A 71 -8.02 7.26 -5.09
N ARG A 72 -8.42 6.22 -5.85
CA ARG A 72 -9.48 5.28 -5.42
C ARG A 72 -9.13 4.50 -4.15
N SER A 73 -7.86 4.09 -4.00
CA SER A 73 -7.41 3.38 -2.80
C SER A 73 -7.47 4.27 -1.55
N LEU A 74 -7.27 5.59 -1.71
CA LEU A 74 -7.23 6.58 -0.63
C LEU A 74 -8.59 7.19 -0.28
N THR A 75 -9.58 7.09 -1.18
CA THR A 75 -10.90 7.71 -1.00
C THR A 75 -11.54 7.22 0.31
N ASP A 76 -11.92 8.12 1.22
CA ASP A 76 -12.52 7.80 2.53
C ASP A 76 -11.63 7.01 3.51
N SER A 77 -10.32 7.01 3.34
CA SER A 77 -9.41 6.33 4.28
C SER A 77 -9.24 7.11 5.58
N ASP A 78 -9.50 6.45 6.72
CA ASP A 78 -9.26 7.01 8.05
C ASP A 78 -7.76 7.00 8.42
N VAL A 79 -7.06 5.96 7.96
CA VAL A 79 -5.62 5.78 8.20
C VAL A 79 -4.92 5.41 6.90
N VAL A 80 -3.83 6.12 6.59
CA VAL A 80 -2.94 5.80 5.48
C VAL A 80 -1.57 5.43 6.04
N ILE A 81 -1.09 4.24 5.71
CA ILE A 81 0.23 3.74 6.09
C ILE A 81 1.08 3.64 4.83
N ILE A 82 2.27 4.27 4.85
CA ILE A 82 3.14 4.39 3.67
C ILE A 82 4.47 3.66 3.94
N PRO A 83 4.51 2.32 3.87
CA PRO A 83 5.76 1.57 3.80
C PRO A 83 6.46 1.69 2.43
N ALA A 84 5.82 2.31 1.43
CA ALA A 84 6.41 2.53 0.11
C ALA A 84 7.74 3.27 0.19
N GLY A 85 8.72 2.73 -0.54
CA GLY A 85 10.06 3.27 -0.59
C GLY A 85 11.01 2.24 -1.15
N ILE A 86 12.21 2.68 -1.51
CA ILE A 86 13.28 1.77 -1.87
C ILE A 86 14.21 1.55 -0.68
N PRO A 87 14.68 0.30 -0.46
CA PRO A 87 15.74 0.07 0.51
C PRO A 87 17.03 0.73 0.03
N ARG A 88 17.86 1.16 0.98
CA ARG A 88 19.18 1.72 0.66
C ARG A 88 20.02 0.67 -0.05
N LYS A 89 20.55 1.01 -1.24
CA LYS A 89 21.44 0.14 -2.01
C LYS A 89 22.92 0.46 -1.71
N PRO A 90 23.84 -0.49 -1.88
CA PRO A 90 25.28 -0.20 -1.86
C PRO A 90 25.62 0.94 -2.82
N GLY A 91 26.48 1.87 -2.40
CA GLY A 91 26.85 3.05 -3.19
C GLY A 91 25.85 4.21 -3.13
N MET A 92 24.68 4.04 -2.51
CA MET A 92 23.68 5.10 -2.36
C MET A 92 23.96 5.99 -1.14
N THR A 93 24.02 7.31 -1.34
CA THR A 93 24.15 8.27 -0.23
C THR A 93 22.83 8.41 0.53
N ARG A 94 22.88 9.04 1.71
CA ARG A 94 21.66 9.38 2.47
C ARG A 94 20.77 10.35 1.69
N ASP A 95 21.38 11.29 0.97
CA ASP A 95 20.67 12.32 0.20
C ASP A 95 19.98 11.72 -1.03
N ASP A 96 20.64 10.79 -1.74
CA ASP A 96 20.02 10.06 -2.84
C ASP A 96 18.78 9.28 -2.37
N LEU A 97 18.89 8.59 -1.23
CA LEU A 97 17.78 7.85 -0.65
C LEU A 97 16.61 8.78 -0.29
N PHE A 98 16.93 9.93 0.31
CA PHE A 98 15.94 10.95 0.66
C PHE A 98 15.23 11.49 -0.57
N LYS A 99 15.96 11.81 -1.65
CA LYS A 99 15.38 12.29 -2.91
C LYS A 99 14.43 11.27 -3.54
N VAL A 100 14.82 10.00 -3.60
CA VAL A 100 13.96 8.96 -4.17
C VAL A 100 12.71 8.76 -3.33
N ASN A 101 12.85 8.52 -2.02
CA ASN A 101 11.68 8.26 -1.17
C ASN A 101 10.81 9.51 -0.98
N GLY A 102 11.41 10.71 -0.98
CA GLY A 102 10.66 11.97 -0.95
C GLY A 102 9.75 12.15 -2.17
N SER A 103 10.20 11.71 -3.36
CA SER A 103 9.36 11.72 -4.56
C SER A 103 8.18 10.74 -4.47
N ILE A 104 8.40 9.56 -3.87
CA ILE A 104 7.37 8.54 -3.65
C ILE A 104 6.32 9.05 -2.65
N VAL A 105 6.77 9.62 -1.52
CA VAL A 105 5.87 10.18 -0.50
C VAL A 105 5.04 11.33 -1.08
N ARG A 106 5.65 12.21 -1.87
CA ARG A 106 4.92 13.30 -2.52
C ARG A 106 3.76 12.77 -3.37
N VAL A 107 3.96 11.74 -4.19
CA VAL A 107 2.89 11.15 -5.01
C VAL A 107 1.78 10.55 -4.13
N GLY A 108 2.14 9.89 -3.03
CA GLY A 108 1.17 9.30 -2.10
C GLY A 108 0.34 10.31 -1.28
N CYS A 109 0.73 11.59 -1.27
CA CYS A 109 0.05 12.66 -0.52
C CYS A 109 -0.64 13.70 -1.43
N LEU A 110 -0.72 13.44 -2.74
CA LEU A 110 -1.49 14.25 -3.71
C LEU A 110 -2.95 13.77 -3.78
#